data_AF-A0A1W1EE34-F1
#
_entry.id   AF-A0A1W1EE34-F1
#
_cell.length_a   1.000
_cell.length_b   1.000
_cell.length_c   1.000
_cell.angle_alpha   90.00
_cell.angle_beta   90.00
_cell.angle_gamma   90.00
#
_symmetry.space_group_name_H-M   'P 1'
#
loop_
_entity.id
_entity.type
_entity.pdbx_description
1 polymer ?
#
loop_
_entity_poly.entity_id
_entity_poly.type
_entity_poly.pdbx_seq_one_letter_code
_entity_poly.pdbx_strand_id
1 'polypeptide(L)'
;MLKKLFSKKKKETIPDPPGRTFKRVLTGEYFSCEKEGIDDAFIEKSKQDKIDQISTLELKPKFVRFSYKKGKVNAAHVAFQKEVFAKKWNMIHITEMAFTVRVLNFEEFERMAGVDLKRDFKDLTEVAYKGEERRKEQRTS
;
A
#
# COMPACT_ATOMS: atom_id res chain seq x y z
N MET A 1 -37.02 8.13 54.63
CA MET A 1 -36.29 6.97 54.04
C MET A 1 -36.03 7.25 52.57
N LEU A 2 -34.80 7.01 52.11
CA LEU A 2 -34.22 7.53 50.86
C LEU A 2 -34.84 6.95 49.59
N LYS A 3 -35.23 7.85 48.66
CA LYS A 3 -35.46 7.54 47.25
C LYS A 3 -34.09 7.22 46.60
N LYS A 4 -33.85 5.94 46.29
CA LYS A 4 -32.68 5.52 45.51
C LYS A 4 -32.83 5.98 44.05
N LEU A 5 -32.17 7.08 43.70
CA LEU A 5 -31.89 7.44 42.30
C LEU A 5 -30.93 6.39 41.71
N PHE A 6 -31.44 5.56 40.81
CA PHE A 6 -30.59 4.75 39.92
C PHE A 6 -30.02 5.66 38.84
N SER A 7 -28.91 6.31 39.13
CA SER A 7 -28.08 6.98 38.13
C SER A 7 -27.48 5.91 37.23
N LYS A 8 -28.08 5.68 36.05
CA LYS A 8 -27.44 4.90 34.98
C LYS A 8 -26.12 5.61 34.66
N LYS A 9 -24.99 4.97 34.96
CA LYS A 9 -23.68 5.41 34.46
C LYS A 9 -23.81 5.55 32.94
N LYS A 10 -23.60 6.77 32.41
CA LYS A 10 -23.42 6.98 30.97
C LYS A 10 -22.23 6.10 30.57
N LYS A 11 -22.48 4.99 29.88
CA LYS A 11 -21.42 4.31 29.14
C LYS A 11 -20.90 5.34 28.15
N GLU A 12 -19.61 5.67 28.20
CA GLU A 12 -18.98 6.41 27.11
C GLU A 12 -19.26 5.63 25.83
N THR A 13 -20.02 6.24 24.93
CA THR A 13 -20.28 5.67 23.62
C THR A 13 -18.99 5.78 22.85
N ILE A 14 -18.21 4.70 22.79
CA ILE A 14 -17.06 4.61 21.89
C ILE A 14 -17.64 4.63 20.48
N PRO A 15 -17.37 5.66 19.65
CA PRO A 15 -17.88 5.68 18.29
C PRO A 15 -17.29 4.50 17.53
N ASP A 16 -18.12 3.81 16.74
CA ASP A 16 -17.65 2.72 15.90
C ASP A 16 -16.50 3.20 15.00
N PRO A 17 -15.44 2.39 14.85
CA PRO A 17 -14.33 2.75 14.00
C PRO A 17 -14.82 2.97 12.56
N PRO A 18 -14.19 3.87 11.79
CA PRO A 18 -14.64 4.15 10.44
C PRO A 18 -14.54 2.92 9.56
N GLY A 19 -15.55 2.75 8.69
CA GLY A 19 -15.49 1.78 7.61
C GLY A 19 -14.34 2.08 6.65
N ARG A 20 -13.92 1.10 5.84
CA ARG A 20 -12.84 1.28 4.86
C ARG A 20 -13.26 0.80 3.48
N THR A 21 -12.90 1.57 2.46
CA THR A 21 -12.99 1.15 1.06
C THR A 21 -11.61 1.21 0.43
N PHE A 22 -11.37 0.38 -0.57
CA PHE A 22 -10.06 0.22 -1.19
C PHE A 22 -10.19 0.26 -2.70
N LYS A 23 -9.45 1.17 -3.34
CA LYS A 23 -9.35 1.32 -4.79
C LYS A 23 -7.90 1.08 -5.21
N ARG A 24 -7.69 0.08 -6.05
CA ARG A 24 -6.40 -0.16 -6.68
C ARG A 24 -6.30 0.57 -8.01
N VAL A 25 -5.24 1.34 -8.19
CA VAL A 25 -4.83 1.92 -9.47
C VAL A 25 -4.15 0.82 -10.27
N LEU A 26 -4.73 0.49 -11.43
CA LEU A 26 -4.16 -0.52 -12.31
C LEU A 26 -2.91 0.03 -12.99
N THR A 27 -1.82 -0.71 -12.90
CA THR A 27 -0.54 -0.39 -13.52
C THR A 27 0.18 -1.70 -13.86
N GLY A 28 1.15 -1.66 -14.78
CA GLY A 28 1.97 -2.84 -15.10
C GLY A 28 2.73 -3.36 -13.89
N GLU A 29 3.04 -4.65 -13.87
CA GLU A 29 3.67 -5.34 -12.75
C GLU A 29 5.05 -4.77 -12.41
N TYR A 30 5.83 -4.38 -13.41
CA TYR A 30 7.19 -3.88 -13.24
C TYR A 30 7.31 -2.39 -13.51
N PHE A 31 8.29 -1.75 -12.86
CA PHE A 31 8.65 -0.35 -13.10
C PHE A 31 9.06 -0.08 -14.56
N SER A 32 9.86 -0.97 -15.17
CA SER A 32 10.43 -0.83 -16.51
C SER A 32 9.67 -1.56 -17.64
N CYS A 33 8.42 -1.96 -17.41
CA CYS A 33 7.59 -2.81 -18.28
C CYS A 33 7.88 -4.34 -18.22
N GLU A 34 6.90 -5.13 -18.68
CA GLU A 34 6.83 -6.59 -18.60
C GLU A 34 7.40 -7.33 -19.82
N LYS A 35 7.53 -6.66 -20.97
CA LYS A 35 7.82 -7.30 -22.26
C LYS A 35 9.28 -7.16 -22.65
N GLU A 36 9.90 -8.27 -23.04
CA GLU A 36 11.24 -8.32 -23.61
C GLU A 36 11.23 -7.79 -25.06
N GLY A 37 12.34 -7.18 -25.49
CA GLY A 37 12.51 -6.70 -26.87
C GLY A 37 11.75 -5.41 -27.22
N ILE A 38 11.35 -4.64 -26.21
CA ILE A 38 10.73 -3.32 -26.40
C ILE A 38 11.80 -2.23 -26.47
N ASP A 39 11.55 -1.23 -27.30
CA ASP A 39 12.38 -0.03 -27.47
C ASP A 39 12.56 0.76 -26.16
N ASP A 40 13.77 1.28 -25.95
CA ASP A 40 14.17 1.99 -24.72
C ASP A 40 13.28 3.21 -24.48
N ALA A 41 12.86 3.92 -25.53
CA ALA A 41 11.98 5.08 -25.39
C ALA A 41 10.61 4.72 -24.81
N PHE A 42 10.09 3.53 -25.13
CA PHE A 42 8.84 3.06 -24.53
C PHE A 42 9.02 2.70 -23.06
N ILE A 43 10.16 2.09 -22.71
CA ILE A 43 10.48 1.76 -21.31
C ILE A 43 10.56 3.03 -20.48
N GLU A 44 11.28 4.04 -20.96
CA GLU A 44 11.40 5.35 -20.29
C GLU A 44 10.03 6.02 -20.12
N LYS A 45 9.21 6.03 -21.16
CA LYS A 45 7.85 6.56 -21.08
C LYS A 45 7.02 5.79 -20.04
N SER A 46 7.08 4.46 -20.02
CA SER A 46 6.34 3.66 -19.05
C SER A 46 6.78 3.91 -17.60
N LYS A 47 8.07 4.19 -17.37
CA LYS A 47 8.58 4.59 -16.05
C LYS A 47 8.01 5.95 -15.66
N GLN A 48 8.13 6.94 -16.55
CA GLN A 48 7.64 8.30 -16.31
C GLN A 48 6.14 8.33 -16.05
N ASP A 49 5.33 7.63 -16.86
CA ASP A 49 3.88 7.54 -16.69
C ASP A 49 3.50 7.02 -15.29
N LYS A 50 4.27 6.08 -14.72
CA LYS A 50 4.05 5.59 -13.35
C LYS A 50 4.34 6.65 -12.30
N ILE A 51 5.44 7.40 -12.46
CA ILE A 51 5.81 8.49 -11.56
C ILE A 51 4.78 9.61 -11.63
N ASP A 52 4.32 9.95 -12.82
CA ASP A 52 3.28 10.95 -13.03
C ASP A 52 1.96 10.53 -12.40
N GLN A 53 1.58 9.25 -12.47
CA GLN A 53 0.41 8.72 -11.76
C GLN A 53 0.54 8.83 -10.24
N ILE A 54 1.70 8.50 -9.67
CA ILE A 54 1.97 8.65 -8.23
C ILE A 54 1.79 10.11 -7.82
N SER A 55 2.38 11.04 -8.58
CA SER A 55 2.32 12.47 -8.33
C SER A 55 0.89 13.02 -8.48
N THR A 56 0.22 12.73 -9.60
CA THR A 56 -1.14 13.20 -9.93
C THR A 56 -2.17 12.76 -8.90
N LEU A 57 -2.04 11.53 -8.39
CA LEU A 57 -2.94 10.99 -7.37
C LEU A 57 -2.52 11.37 -5.94
N GLU A 58 -1.41 12.08 -5.79
CA GLU A 58 -0.78 12.46 -4.52
C GLU A 58 -0.54 11.25 -3.60
N LEU A 59 -0.15 10.11 -4.19
CA LEU A 59 0.12 8.90 -3.42
C LEU A 59 1.44 9.07 -2.66
N LYS A 60 1.49 8.56 -1.43
CA LYS A 60 2.69 8.59 -0.59
C LYS A 60 3.28 7.19 -0.45
N PRO A 61 4.62 7.07 -0.34
CA PRO A 61 5.27 5.81 0.04
C PRO A 61 4.59 5.20 1.27
N LYS A 62 4.25 3.91 1.19
CA LYS A 62 3.58 3.23 2.31
C LYS A 62 4.30 1.96 2.71
N PHE A 63 4.44 1.02 1.78
CA PHE A 63 5.02 -0.29 2.08
C PHE A 63 6.06 -0.68 1.04
N VAL A 64 7.09 -1.38 1.52
CA VAL A 64 8.06 -2.07 0.68
C VAL A 64 8.18 -3.51 1.15
N ARG A 65 8.39 -4.43 0.22
CA ARG A 65 8.77 -5.81 0.52
C ARG A 65 9.89 -6.24 -0.40
N PHE A 66 11.05 -6.52 0.18
CA PHE A 66 12.19 -7.01 -0.58
C PHE A 66 12.03 -8.50 -0.88
N SER A 67 12.39 -8.87 -2.11
CA SER A 67 12.52 -10.25 -2.55
C SER A 67 13.99 -10.59 -2.70
N TYR A 68 14.35 -11.82 -2.35
CA TYR A 68 15.74 -12.26 -2.29
C TYR A 68 15.96 -13.45 -3.23
N LYS A 69 17.10 -13.45 -3.93
CA LYS A 69 17.58 -14.57 -4.74
C LYS A 69 19.00 -14.88 -4.31
N LYS A 70 19.26 -16.13 -3.91
CA LYS A 70 20.57 -16.57 -3.38
C LYS A 70 21.11 -15.67 -2.25
N GLY A 71 20.22 -15.26 -1.33
CA GLY A 71 20.58 -14.41 -0.18
C GLY A 71 20.81 -12.93 -0.50
N LYS A 72 20.65 -12.49 -1.75
CA LYS A 72 20.80 -11.09 -2.16
C LYS A 72 19.45 -10.50 -2.57
N VAL A 73 19.25 -9.22 -2.30
CA VAL A 73 18.06 -8.49 -2.76
C VAL A 73 18.01 -8.53 -4.29
N ASN A 74 16.86 -8.90 -4.83
CA ASN A 74 16.63 -9.06 -6.27
C ASN A 74 15.61 -8.05 -6.81
N ALA A 75 14.58 -7.76 -6.03
CA ALA A 75 13.55 -6.78 -6.37
C ALA A 75 12.84 -6.28 -5.10
N ALA A 76 12.16 -5.16 -5.21
CA ALA A 76 11.31 -4.57 -4.18
C ALA A 76 9.89 -4.45 -4.72
N HIS A 77 8.91 -5.02 -4.01
CA HIS A 77 7.50 -4.71 -4.25
C HIS A 77 7.14 -3.47 -3.45
N VAL A 78 6.76 -2.40 -4.13
CA VAL A 78 6.44 -1.11 -3.52
C VAL A 78 4.95 -0.84 -3.61
N ALA A 79 4.39 -0.24 -2.57
CA ALA A 79 3.01 0.25 -2.54
C ALA A 79 2.99 1.71 -2.09
N PHE A 80 2.33 2.53 -2.89
CA PHE A 80 2.01 3.92 -2.61
C PHE A 80 0.52 4.04 -2.28
N GLN A 81 0.18 4.81 -1.26
CA GLN A 81 -1.20 4.96 -0.81
C GLN A 81 -1.58 6.42 -0.53
N LYS A 82 -2.87 6.71 -0.71
CA LYS A 82 -3.53 7.92 -0.19
C LYS A 82 -4.79 7.51 0.56
N GLU A 83 -4.91 7.98 1.81
CA GLU A 83 -6.07 7.73 2.66
C GLU A 83 -6.88 9.04 2.81
N VAL A 84 -8.17 9.02 2.50
CA VAL A 84 -9.07 10.18 2.61
C VAL A 84 -10.24 9.83 3.52
N PHE A 85 -10.42 10.61 4.59
CA PHE A 85 -11.52 10.41 5.53
C PHE A 85 -12.79 11.16 5.09
N ALA A 86 -13.83 10.43 4.73
CA ALA A 86 -15.17 10.94 4.42
C ALA A 86 -16.03 11.01 5.69
N LYS A 87 -15.98 12.16 6.38
CA LYS A 87 -16.70 12.42 7.64
C LYS A 87 -18.18 12.05 7.58
N LYS A 88 -18.87 12.39 6.48
CA LYS A 88 -20.32 12.18 6.28
C LYS A 88 -20.72 10.71 6.43
N TRP A 89 -19.83 9.78 6.08
CA TRP A 89 -20.11 8.35 6.06
C TRP A 89 -19.32 7.57 7.11
N ASN A 90 -18.52 8.26 7.94
CA ASN A 90 -17.53 7.63 8.82
C ASN A 90 -16.68 6.58 8.05
N MET A 91 -16.15 6.95 6.88
CA MET A 91 -15.40 6.04 6.02
C MET A 91 -14.01 6.57 5.68
N ILE A 92 -13.02 5.68 5.59
CA ILE A 92 -11.70 5.95 5.02
C ILE A 92 -11.65 5.34 3.61
N HIS A 93 -11.39 6.16 2.61
CA HIS A 93 -11.13 5.74 1.24
C HIS A 93 -9.62 5.60 1.04
N ILE A 94 -9.17 4.40 0.67
CA ILE A 94 -7.77 4.11 0.39
C ILE A 94 -7.61 3.97 -1.12
N THR A 95 -6.74 4.78 -1.73
CA THR A 95 -6.27 4.58 -3.09
C THR A 95 -4.86 4.03 -3.03
N GLU A 96 -4.60 2.90 -3.69
CA GLU A 96 -3.28 2.26 -3.73
C GLU A 96 -2.79 2.05 -5.16
N MET A 97 -1.51 2.29 -5.38
CA MET A 97 -0.78 1.84 -6.57
C MET A 97 0.40 0.99 -6.11
N ALA A 98 0.57 -0.19 -6.71
CA ALA A 98 1.63 -1.12 -6.33
C ALA A 98 2.25 -1.81 -7.54
N PHE A 99 3.56 -1.98 -7.52
CA PHE A 99 4.36 -2.60 -8.59
C PHE A 99 5.72 -3.06 -8.05
N THR A 100 6.47 -3.77 -8.88
CA THR A 100 7.77 -4.34 -8.56
C THR A 100 8.88 -3.56 -9.24
N VAL A 101 9.88 -3.13 -8.47
CA VAL A 101 11.12 -2.53 -8.95
C VAL A 101 12.19 -3.61 -8.91
N ARG A 102 12.89 -3.86 -10.01
CA ARG A 102 14.05 -4.77 -10.03
C ARG A 102 15.25 -4.06 -9.44
N VAL A 103 16.18 -4.81 -8.82
CA VAL A 103 17.39 -4.23 -8.20
C VAL A 103 18.19 -3.34 -9.16
N LEU A 104 18.24 -3.70 -10.45
CA LEU A 104 18.91 -2.92 -11.50
C LEU A 104 18.31 -1.52 -11.71
N ASN A 105 17.05 -1.30 -11.29
CA ASN A 105 16.34 -0.05 -11.47
C ASN A 105 16.12 0.70 -10.14
N PHE A 106 16.73 0.26 -9.03
CA PHE A 106 16.50 0.89 -7.71
C PHE A 106 16.90 2.36 -7.71
N GLU A 107 18.14 2.66 -8.07
CA GLU A 107 18.67 4.03 -8.03
C GLU A 107 17.89 4.97 -8.96
N GLU A 108 17.55 4.49 -10.15
CA GLU A 108 16.74 5.23 -11.10
C GLU A 108 15.34 5.52 -10.56
N PHE A 109 14.66 4.49 -10.03
CA PHE A 109 13.35 4.63 -9.43
C PHE A 109 13.37 5.62 -8.25
N GLU A 110 14.33 5.46 -7.33
CA GLU A 110 14.49 6.34 -6.16
C GLU A 110 14.70 7.80 -6.58
N ARG A 111 15.55 8.03 -7.60
CA ARG A 111 15.78 9.35 -8.17
C ARG A 111 14.52 9.93 -8.82
N MET A 112 13.80 9.15 -9.63
CA MET A 112 12.61 9.63 -10.34
C MET A 112 11.43 9.88 -9.41
N ALA A 113 11.20 8.98 -8.44
CA ALA A 113 10.12 9.09 -7.48
C ALA A 113 10.44 10.07 -6.33
N GLY A 114 11.72 10.41 -6.13
CA GLY A 114 12.19 11.24 -5.02
C GLY A 114 12.01 10.54 -3.67
N VAL A 115 12.35 9.24 -3.60
CA VAL A 115 12.18 8.40 -2.41
C VAL A 115 13.41 7.54 -2.14
N ASP A 116 13.53 7.04 -0.91
CA ASP A 116 14.49 6.03 -0.49
C ASP A 116 13.74 4.76 -0.08
N LEU A 117 14.00 3.65 -0.76
CA LEU A 117 13.31 2.36 -0.55
C LEU A 117 13.48 1.82 0.87
N LYS A 118 14.55 2.20 1.59
CA LYS A 118 14.84 1.72 2.95
C LYS A 118 14.31 2.66 4.03
N ARG A 119 14.11 3.94 3.71
CA ARG A 119 13.76 4.97 4.71
C ARG A 119 12.33 5.45 4.61
N ASP A 120 11.79 5.59 3.41
CA ASP A 120 10.48 6.24 3.21
C ASP A 120 9.31 5.24 3.25
N PHE A 121 9.60 3.95 3.13
CA PHE A 121 8.61 2.89 3.16
C PHE A 121 8.67 2.10 4.46
N LYS A 122 7.52 1.61 4.91
CA LYS A 122 7.49 0.59 5.95
C LYS A 122 7.86 -0.77 5.35
N ASP A 123 8.97 -1.34 5.80
CA ASP A 123 9.41 -2.67 5.37
C ASP A 123 8.51 -3.78 5.93
N LEU A 124 7.98 -4.62 5.04
CA LEU A 124 7.13 -5.76 5.32
C LEU A 124 7.82 -7.11 5.01
N THR A 125 9.13 -7.12 4.75
CA THR A 125 9.90 -8.31 4.37
C THR A 125 9.79 -9.44 5.41
N GLU A 126 9.87 -9.10 6.69
CA GLU A 126 9.86 -10.06 7.80
C GLU A 126 8.48 -10.20 8.48
N VAL A 127 7.46 -9.52 7.96
CA VAL A 127 6.13 -9.49 8.59
C VAL A 127 5.36 -10.76 8.25
N ALA A 128 5.38 -11.73 9.16
CA ALA A 128 4.44 -12.85 9.14
C ALA A 128 3.08 -12.41 9.73
N TYR A 129 1.99 -12.70 9.02
CA TYR A 129 0.64 -12.50 9.56
C TYR A 129 0.43 -13.44 10.74
N LYS A 130 0.28 -12.89 11.95
CA LYS A 130 -0.02 -13.64 13.19
C LYS A 130 -1.49 -13.56 13.59
N GLY A 131 -2.34 -12.99 12.75
CA GLY A 131 -3.78 -12.91 13.03
C GLY A 131 -4.48 -14.24 12.77
N GLU A 132 -5.65 -14.41 13.35
CA GLU A 132 -6.51 -15.55 13.02
C GLU A 132 -6.95 -15.46 11.55
N GLU A 133 -6.84 -16.58 10.82
CA GLU A 133 -7.38 -16.71 9.47
C GLU A 133 -8.89 -16.44 9.51
N ARG A 134 -9.31 -15.35 8.86
CA ARG A 134 -10.73 -14.94 8.87
C ARG A 134 -11.56 -15.66 7.83
N ARG A 135 -10.94 -16.42 6.92
CA ARG A 135 -11.67 -17.22 5.95
C ARG A 135 -12.31 -18.41 6.63
N LYS A 136 -13.59 -18.59 6.36
CA LYS A 136 -14.34 -19.77 6.82
C LYS A 136 -14.01 -21.03 6.01
N GLU A 137 -13.45 -20.88 4.81
CA GLU A 137 -13.24 -21.98 3.86
C GLU A 137 -11.80 -22.01 3.33
N GLN A 138 -11.20 -23.20 3.31
CA GLN A 138 -9.91 -23.44 2.68
C GLN A 138 -10.07 -23.52 1.15
N ARG A 139 -9.09 -22.97 0.40
CA ARG A 139 -9.01 -23.21 -1.04
C ARG A 139 -8.57 -24.65 -1.28
N THR A 140 -9.43 -25.44 -1.93
CA THR A 140 -9.00 -26.63 -2.65
C THR A 140 -8.24 -26.17 -3.88
N SER A 141 -6.94 -26.43 -3.91
CA SER A 141 -6.07 -26.30 -5.06
C SER A 141 -6.30 -27.42 -6.06
#